data_AF-A2EI11-F1
#
_entry.id   AF-A2EI11-F1
#
_cell.length_a   1.000
_cell.length_b   1.000
_cell.length_c   1.000
_cell.angle_alpha   90.00
_cell.angle_beta   90.00
_cell.angle_gamma   90.00
#
_symmetry.space_group_name_H-M   'P 1'
#
loop_
_entity.id
_entity.type
_entity.pdbx_description
1 polymer ?
#
loop_
_entity_poly.entity_id
_entity_poly.type
_entity_poly.pdbx_seq_one_letter_code
_entity_poly.pdbx_strand_id
1 'polypeptide(L)'
;MFSSLVKKITESPYQDYSNFQRTFDSNNNFNNLLRTNYAAAFGENYNFFQDKQVEDIKQVYIKLKPIGGELLELHVGQMDFLQEYSLFCHELKKILETQNAKLAEKENKEKIQQKMQDRLDSDQKKLDTAKSAGKTEAAAKLENTVSTDEANLNDAKANAQKAEQDYNNYMEESKTKFPALFVDKTISLVRKLQASSQKNNQIGSKILEVAQQFHDFDDPSSKALRDRLELWNQTTV
;
A
#
# COMPACT_ATOMS: atom_id res chain seq x y z
N MET A 1 16.54 -4.28 -14.80
CA MET A 1 16.33 -4.71 -13.39
C MET A 1 15.14 -4.01 -12.75
N PHE A 2 15.06 -2.67 -12.73
CA PHE A 2 13.89 -1.95 -12.21
C PHE A 2 12.58 -2.26 -12.97
N SER A 3 12.64 -2.41 -14.29
CA SER A 3 11.46 -2.78 -15.09
C SER A 3 10.89 -4.15 -14.72
N SER A 4 11.71 -5.12 -14.32
CA SER A 4 11.23 -6.45 -13.89
C SER A 4 10.70 -6.44 -12.46
N LEU A 5 11.18 -5.53 -11.60
CA LEU A 5 10.65 -5.35 -10.26
C LEU A 5 9.27 -4.67 -10.31
N VAL A 6 9.14 -3.62 -11.12
CA VAL A 6 7.87 -2.95 -11.41
C VAL A 6 6.91 -3.94 -12.10
N LYS A 7 7.37 -4.71 -13.11
CA LYS A 7 6.58 -5.79 -13.73
C LYS A 7 6.07 -6.79 -12.72
N LYS A 8 6.91 -7.30 -11.81
CA LYS A 8 6.49 -8.28 -10.80
C LYS A 8 5.49 -7.70 -9.78
N ILE A 9 5.59 -6.41 -9.46
CA ILE A 9 4.62 -5.70 -8.61
C ILE A 9 3.29 -5.47 -9.36
N THR A 10 3.33 -5.30 -10.69
CA THR A 10 2.14 -5.04 -11.53
C THR A 10 1.50 -6.27 -12.17
N GLU A 11 2.23 -7.39 -12.31
CA GLU A 11 1.79 -8.64 -12.96
C GLU A 11 1.24 -9.67 -11.97
N SER A 12 1.45 -9.50 -10.65
CA SER A 12 0.62 -10.21 -9.66
C SER A 12 -0.77 -9.60 -9.75
N PRO A 13 -1.81 -10.40 -10.08
CA PRO A 13 -3.05 -9.86 -10.61
C PRO A 13 -3.67 -8.91 -9.60
N TYR A 14 -4.25 -7.84 -10.13
CA TYR A 14 -5.01 -6.80 -9.43
C TYR A 14 -6.04 -7.31 -8.40
N GLN A 15 -6.34 -8.61 -8.34
CA GLN A 15 -7.04 -9.26 -7.23
C GLN A 15 -6.32 -9.10 -5.88
N ASP A 16 -4.98 -9.18 -5.83
CA ASP A 16 -4.24 -9.06 -4.57
C ASP A 16 -4.22 -7.63 -4.03
N TYR A 17 -4.12 -6.61 -4.90
CA TYR A 17 -4.24 -5.21 -4.46
C TYR A 17 -5.67 -4.89 -3.99
N SER A 18 -6.68 -5.40 -4.69
CA SER A 18 -8.09 -5.22 -4.30
C SER A 18 -8.39 -5.88 -2.95
N ASN A 19 -7.83 -7.08 -2.72
CA ASN A 19 -7.94 -7.79 -1.45
C ASN A 19 -7.13 -7.10 -0.36
N PHE A 20 -5.90 -6.66 -0.65
CA PHE A 20 -5.08 -5.83 0.22
C PHE A 20 -5.85 -4.57 0.64
N GLN A 21 -6.40 -3.81 -0.30
CA GLN A 21 -7.21 -2.61 -0.05
C GLN A 21 -8.44 -2.94 0.82
N ARG A 22 -9.16 -4.04 0.54
CA ARG A 22 -10.34 -4.46 1.33
C ARG A 22 -9.96 -4.86 2.76
N THR A 23 -8.85 -5.57 2.93
CA THR A 23 -8.26 -5.88 4.24
C THR A 23 -7.82 -4.60 4.96
N PHE A 24 -7.36 -3.60 4.22
CA PHE A 24 -6.96 -2.30 4.76
C PHE A 24 -8.12 -1.37 5.12
N ASP A 25 -9.20 -1.31 4.34
CA ASP A 25 -10.39 -0.52 4.66
C ASP A 25 -11.10 -1.09 5.91
N SER A 26 -10.93 -2.39 6.17
CA SER A 26 -11.27 -3.05 7.43
C SER A 26 -10.39 -2.64 8.63
N ASN A 27 -9.24 -1.97 8.44
CA ASN A 27 -8.29 -1.66 9.53
C ASN A 27 -8.77 -0.57 10.50
N ASN A 28 -9.71 0.30 10.12
CA ASN A 28 -10.33 1.21 11.09
C ASN A 28 -11.11 0.44 12.18
N ASN A 29 -11.74 -0.68 11.80
CA ASN A 29 -12.35 -1.60 12.76
C ASN A 29 -11.29 -2.37 13.55
N PHE A 30 -10.13 -2.64 12.95
CA PHE A 30 -9.03 -3.33 13.63
C PHE A 30 -8.34 -2.47 14.69
N ASN A 31 -8.11 -1.18 14.44
CA ASN A 31 -7.59 -0.25 15.45
C ASN A 31 -8.55 -0.12 16.64
N ASN A 32 -9.85 -0.06 16.38
CA ASN A 32 -10.87 -0.05 17.42
C ASN A 32 -10.92 -1.40 18.18
N LEU A 33 -10.79 -2.52 17.47
CA LEU A 33 -10.72 -3.84 18.07
C LEU A 33 -9.47 -4.01 18.96
N LEU A 34 -8.30 -3.55 18.49
CA LEU A 34 -7.06 -3.52 19.27
C LEU A 34 -7.27 -2.69 20.54
N ARG A 35 -7.72 -1.44 20.42
CA ARG A 35 -7.98 -0.57 21.58
C ARG A 35 -8.97 -1.22 22.55
N THR A 36 -10.02 -1.86 22.05
CA THR A 36 -11.03 -2.56 22.87
C THR A 36 -10.43 -3.76 23.59
N ASN A 37 -9.64 -4.59 22.90
CA ASN A 37 -9.00 -5.77 23.48
C ASN A 37 -7.96 -5.38 24.55
N TYR A 38 -7.16 -4.34 24.30
CA TYR A 38 -6.22 -3.82 25.29
C TYR A 38 -6.92 -3.16 26.48
N ALA A 39 -8.03 -2.44 26.25
CA ALA A 39 -8.85 -1.92 27.33
C ALA A 39 -9.49 -3.05 28.17
N ALA A 40 -9.87 -4.17 27.55
CA ALA A 40 -10.34 -5.35 28.27
C ALA A 40 -9.21 -6.03 29.07
N ALA A 41 -8.01 -6.12 28.48
CA ALA A 41 -6.85 -6.80 29.08
C ALA A 41 -6.13 -5.99 30.16
N PHE A 42 -6.11 -4.66 30.06
CA PHE A 42 -5.35 -3.75 30.94
C PHE A 42 -6.18 -2.60 31.55
N GLY A 43 -7.51 -2.64 31.39
CA GLY A 43 -8.44 -1.63 31.91
C GLY A 43 -9.03 -1.98 33.28
N GLU A 44 -10.31 -1.68 33.49
CA GLU A 44 -10.95 -1.81 34.82
C GLU A 44 -10.93 -3.23 35.38
N ASN A 45 -11.15 -4.25 34.53
CA ASN A 45 -11.08 -5.64 34.95
C ASN A 45 -9.69 -6.05 35.43
N TYR A 46 -8.64 -5.51 34.80
CA TYR A 46 -7.26 -5.72 35.23
C TYR A 46 -7.01 -5.08 36.59
N ASN A 47 -7.49 -3.84 36.80
CA ASN A 47 -7.36 -3.15 38.09
C ASN A 47 -8.06 -3.94 39.21
N PHE A 48 -9.28 -4.40 38.94
CA PHE A 48 -10.03 -5.20 39.88
C PHE A 48 -9.34 -6.51 40.23
N PHE A 49 -8.78 -7.19 39.23
CA PHE A 49 -8.01 -8.42 39.45
C PHE A 49 -6.73 -8.15 40.23
N GLN A 50 -5.97 -7.12 39.85
CA GLN A 50 -4.75 -6.66 40.52
C GLN A 50 -5.03 -6.35 42.00
N ASP A 51 -6.11 -5.64 42.31
CA ASP A 51 -6.42 -5.22 43.68
C ASP A 51 -6.81 -6.36 44.61
N LYS A 52 -7.15 -7.53 44.05
CA LYS A 52 -7.47 -8.76 44.79
C LYS A 52 -6.27 -9.68 45.02
N GLN A 53 -5.10 -9.36 44.46
CA GLN A 53 -3.90 -10.16 44.65
C GLN A 53 -3.26 -9.88 46.02
N VAL A 54 -2.49 -10.85 46.52
CA VAL A 54 -1.59 -10.64 47.67
C VAL A 54 -0.51 -9.62 47.30
N GLU A 55 -0.01 -8.88 48.29
CA GLU A 55 0.82 -7.68 48.07
C GLU A 55 2.01 -7.93 47.13
N ASP A 56 2.76 -9.02 47.33
CA ASP A 56 3.92 -9.35 46.50
C ASP A 56 3.55 -9.55 45.02
N ILE A 57 2.44 -10.26 44.77
CA ILE A 57 1.90 -10.49 43.43
C ILE A 57 1.33 -9.19 42.85
N LYS A 58 0.63 -8.41 43.69
CA LYS A 58 0.03 -7.12 43.32
C LYS A 58 1.07 -6.13 42.80
N GLN A 59 2.24 -6.06 43.43
CA GLN A 59 3.35 -5.21 43.00
C GLN A 59 3.85 -5.57 41.58
N VAL A 60 3.84 -6.86 41.22
CA VAL A 60 4.19 -7.32 39.87
C VAL A 60 3.15 -6.84 38.84
N TYR A 61 1.85 -6.97 39.15
CA TYR A 61 0.78 -6.48 38.27
C TYR A 61 0.79 -4.95 38.11
N ILE A 62 1.10 -4.19 39.17
CA ILE A 62 1.28 -2.73 39.08
C ILE A 62 2.36 -2.36 38.06
N LYS A 63 3.47 -3.12 38.01
CA LYS A 63 4.56 -2.92 37.06
C LYS A 63 4.22 -3.39 35.64
N LEU A 64 3.41 -4.43 35.48
CA LEU A 64 2.97 -4.94 34.18
C LEU A 64 1.98 -3.99 33.48
N LYS A 65 1.11 -3.31 34.24
CA LYS A 65 0.08 -2.41 33.68
C LYS A 65 0.61 -1.35 32.69
N PRO A 66 1.63 -0.53 33.01
CA PRO A 66 2.15 0.46 32.07
C PRO A 66 2.77 -0.18 30.81
N ILE A 67 3.33 -1.39 30.93
CA ILE A 67 3.89 -2.13 29.79
C ILE A 67 2.78 -2.52 28.79
N GLY A 68 1.59 -2.86 29.28
CA GLY A 68 0.41 -3.08 28.43
C GLY A 68 0.01 -1.83 27.62
N GLY A 69 0.16 -0.64 28.21
CA GLY A 69 -0.04 0.63 27.52
C GLY A 69 1.00 0.88 26.42
N GLU A 70 2.28 0.65 26.72
CA GLU A 70 3.36 0.76 25.72
C GLU A 70 3.16 -0.22 24.54
N LEU A 71 2.64 -1.42 24.82
CA LEU A 71 2.35 -2.43 23.81
C LEU A 71 1.15 -2.04 22.93
N LEU A 72 0.10 -1.43 23.50
CA LEU A 72 -1.00 -0.86 22.74
C LEU A 72 -0.50 0.24 21.79
N GLU A 73 0.28 1.19 22.30
CA GLU A 73 0.84 2.28 21.49
C GLU A 73 1.71 1.76 20.34
N LEU A 74 2.52 0.72 20.59
CA LEU A 74 3.31 0.07 19.56
C LEU A 74 2.43 -0.52 18.45
N HIS A 75 1.40 -1.29 18.81
CA HIS A 75 0.53 -1.94 17.83
C HIS A 75 -0.33 -0.92 17.05
N VAL A 76 -0.86 0.10 17.71
CA VAL A 76 -1.58 1.20 17.04
C VAL A 76 -0.64 1.91 16.06
N GLY A 77 0.58 2.25 16.48
CA GLY A 77 1.55 2.91 15.61
C GLY A 77 1.97 2.05 14.41
N GLN A 78 2.06 0.73 14.56
CA GLN A 78 2.28 -0.20 13.45
C GLN A 78 1.12 -0.17 12.43
N MET A 79 -0.12 -0.07 12.90
CA MET A 79 -1.30 -0.03 12.04
C MET A 79 -1.43 1.31 11.29
N ASP A 80 -1.21 2.44 11.96
CA ASP A 80 -1.23 3.76 11.33
C ASP A 80 -0.17 3.84 10.21
N PHE A 81 1.00 3.27 10.47
CA PHE A 81 2.06 3.14 9.48
C PHE A 81 1.67 2.27 8.28
N LEU A 82 1.05 1.12 8.52
CA LEU A 82 0.55 0.25 7.46
C LEU A 82 -0.45 1.01 6.57
N GLN A 83 -1.28 1.88 7.14
CA GLN A 83 -2.22 2.73 6.40
C GLN A 83 -1.49 3.74 5.51
N GLU A 84 -0.47 4.41 6.01
CA GLU A 84 0.38 5.30 5.19
C GLU A 84 1.01 4.56 4.00
N TYR A 85 1.46 3.32 4.21
CA TYR A 85 2.03 2.50 3.14
C TYR A 85 1.00 2.13 2.06
N SER A 86 -0.23 1.83 2.46
CA SER A 86 -1.33 1.57 1.53
C SER A 86 -1.62 2.78 0.64
N LEU A 87 -1.67 4.00 1.21
CA LEU A 87 -1.84 5.24 0.45
C LEU A 87 -0.71 5.45 -0.56
N PHE A 88 0.53 5.14 -0.17
CA PHE A 88 1.67 5.19 -1.06
C PHE A 88 1.55 4.20 -2.23
N CYS A 89 1.17 2.94 -1.98
CA CYS A 89 0.93 1.96 -3.04
C CYS A 89 -0.17 2.44 -4.02
N HIS A 90 -1.20 3.11 -3.52
CA HIS A 90 -2.24 3.72 -4.34
C HIS A 90 -1.70 4.82 -5.25
N GLU A 91 -0.82 5.67 -4.73
CA GLU A 91 -0.17 6.74 -5.50
C GLU A 91 0.70 6.18 -6.63
N LEU A 92 1.49 5.13 -6.36
CA LEU A 92 2.29 4.44 -7.39
C LEU A 92 1.40 3.84 -8.49
N LYS A 93 0.30 3.20 -8.08
CA LYS A 93 -0.67 2.62 -9.02
C LYS A 93 -1.26 3.69 -9.94
N LYS A 94 -1.64 4.84 -9.39
CA LYS A 94 -2.18 5.96 -10.17
C LYS A 94 -1.17 6.51 -11.19
N ILE A 95 0.11 6.59 -10.83
CA ILE A 95 1.18 6.99 -11.75
C ILE A 95 1.25 6.02 -12.94
N LEU A 96 1.27 4.71 -12.66
CA LEU A 96 1.33 3.68 -13.71
C LEU A 96 0.08 3.67 -14.60
N GLU A 97 -1.10 3.82 -14.02
CA GLU A 97 -2.37 3.90 -14.77
C GLU A 97 -2.39 5.12 -15.70
N THR A 98 -1.91 6.27 -15.22
CA THR A 98 -1.81 7.50 -16.02
C THR A 98 -0.78 7.34 -17.14
N GLN A 99 0.36 6.71 -16.87
CA GLN A 99 1.38 6.41 -17.88
C GLN A 99 0.80 5.54 -19.01
N ASN A 100 0.07 4.48 -18.65
CA ASN A 100 -0.54 3.57 -19.62
C ASN A 100 -1.64 4.26 -20.43
N ALA A 101 -2.45 5.11 -19.80
CA ALA A 101 -3.47 5.89 -20.49
C ALA A 101 -2.86 6.85 -21.53
N LYS A 102 -1.75 7.52 -21.18
CA LYS A 102 -1.04 8.43 -22.09
C LYS A 102 -0.37 7.68 -23.25
N LEU A 103 0.20 6.50 -22.99
CA LEU A 103 0.72 5.65 -24.06
C LEU A 103 -0.37 5.20 -25.03
N ALA A 104 -1.51 4.72 -24.51
CA ALA A 104 -2.63 4.31 -25.33
C ALA A 104 -3.23 5.48 -26.15
N GLU A 105 -3.26 6.68 -25.58
CA GLU A 105 -3.65 7.91 -26.29
C GLU A 105 -2.70 8.20 -27.45
N LYS A 106 -1.38 8.17 -27.22
CA LYS A 106 -0.34 8.34 -28.24
C LYS A 106 -0.52 7.34 -29.39
N GLU A 107 -0.55 6.04 -29.07
CA GLU A 107 -0.68 4.96 -30.07
C GLU A 107 -1.96 5.10 -30.90
N ASN A 108 -3.07 5.50 -30.28
CA ASN A 108 -4.33 5.73 -30.99
C ASN A 108 -4.24 6.92 -31.97
N LYS A 109 -3.59 8.03 -31.57
CA LYS A 109 -3.42 9.19 -32.46
C LYS A 109 -2.49 8.89 -33.62
N GLU A 110 -1.39 8.16 -33.39
CA GLU A 110 -0.49 7.68 -34.44
C GLU A 110 -1.21 6.76 -35.43
N LYS A 111 -2.06 5.85 -34.94
CA LYS A 111 -2.88 4.99 -35.80
C LYS A 111 -3.88 5.77 -36.66
N ILE A 112 -4.49 6.83 -36.12
CA ILE A 112 -5.38 7.70 -36.88
C ILE A 112 -4.59 8.46 -37.96
N GLN A 113 -3.42 9.01 -37.62
CA GLN A 113 -2.53 9.66 -38.58
C GLN A 113 -2.16 8.71 -39.73
N GLN A 114 -1.75 7.47 -39.42
CA GLN A 114 -1.40 6.49 -40.45
C GLN A 114 -2.58 6.19 -41.37
N LYS A 115 -3.79 5.98 -40.82
CA LYS A 115 -5.00 5.77 -41.62
C LYS A 115 -5.33 6.94 -42.54
N MET A 116 -5.12 8.18 -42.08
CA MET A 116 -5.33 9.37 -42.91
C MET A 116 -4.29 9.47 -44.02
N GLN A 117 -3.02 9.10 -43.74
CA GLN A 117 -1.98 9.04 -44.75
C GLN A 117 -2.29 7.98 -45.82
N ASP A 118 -2.66 6.76 -45.42
CA ASP A 118 -3.01 5.67 -46.35
C ASP A 118 -4.21 6.06 -47.24
N ARG A 119 -5.17 6.79 -46.67
CA ARG A 119 -6.33 7.31 -47.40
C ARG A 119 -5.92 8.37 -48.42
N LEU A 120 -5.12 9.35 -48.02
CA LEU A 120 -4.60 10.39 -48.92
C LEU A 120 -3.81 9.76 -50.08
N ASP A 121 -2.93 8.81 -49.79
CA ASP A 121 -2.13 8.12 -50.82
C ASP A 121 -3.03 7.35 -51.82
N SER A 122 -4.12 6.76 -51.34
CA SER A 122 -5.11 6.07 -52.16
C SER A 122 -5.88 7.03 -53.06
N ASP A 123 -6.34 8.15 -52.51
CA ASP A 123 -7.14 9.13 -53.26
C ASP A 123 -6.28 9.94 -54.24
N GLN A 124 -5.00 10.19 -53.91
CA GLN A 124 -4.03 10.74 -54.84
C GLN A 124 -3.79 9.80 -56.04
N LYS A 125 -3.62 8.50 -55.81
CA LYS A 125 -3.49 7.51 -56.90
C LYS A 125 -4.73 7.47 -57.81
N LYS A 126 -5.93 7.58 -57.24
CA LYS A 126 -7.18 7.66 -58.02
C LYS A 126 -7.23 8.95 -58.84
N LEU A 127 -6.82 10.08 -58.27
CA LEU A 127 -6.76 11.36 -58.95
C LEU A 127 -5.79 11.30 -60.15
N ASP A 128 -4.58 10.80 -59.93
CA ASP A 128 -3.56 10.67 -60.97
C ASP A 128 -4.05 9.79 -62.13
N THR A 129 -4.72 8.69 -61.81
CA THR A 129 -5.35 7.78 -62.80
C THR A 129 -6.48 8.47 -63.58
N ALA A 130 -7.33 9.26 -62.91
CA ALA A 130 -8.41 9.99 -63.56
C ALA A 130 -7.88 11.09 -64.49
N LYS A 131 -6.80 11.79 -64.08
CA LYS A 131 -6.09 12.78 -64.89
C LYS A 131 -5.46 12.14 -66.11
N SER A 132 -4.72 11.04 -65.95
CA SER A 132 -4.08 10.34 -67.08
C SER A 132 -5.10 9.75 -68.07
N ALA A 133 -6.30 9.40 -67.60
CA ALA A 133 -7.39 8.89 -68.44
C ALA A 133 -8.25 10.00 -69.10
N GLY A 134 -7.94 11.29 -68.89
CA GLY A 134 -8.68 12.42 -69.47
C GLY A 134 -10.10 12.62 -68.91
N LYS A 135 -10.41 12.06 -67.74
CA LYS A 135 -11.75 12.16 -67.11
C LYS A 135 -11.87 13.43 -66.27
N THR A 136 -12.03 14.58 -66.92
CA THR A 136 -12.00 15.92 -66.31
C THR A 136 -12.99 16.13 -65.16
N GLU A 137 -14.27 15.74 -65.29
CA GLU A 137 -15.25 15.88 -64.19
C GLU A 137 -14.93 14.99 -62.98
N ALA A 138 -14.44 13.77 -63.22
CA ALA A 138 -14.06 12.85 -62.15
C ALA A 138 -12.81 13.32 -61.42
N ALA A 139 -11.84 13.87 -62.16
CA ALA A 139 -10.64 14.48 -61.60
C ALA A 139 -10.98 15.68 -60.71
N ALA A 140 -11.86 16.59 -61.14
CA ALA A 140 -12.26 17.75 -60.34
C ALA A 140 -12.92 17.37 -58.99
N LYS A 141 -13.74 16.30 -58.96
CA LYS A 141 -14.33 15.79 -57.70
C LYS A 141 -13.26 15.19 -56.78
N LEU A 142 -12.28 14.48 -57.34
CA LEU A 142 -11.18 13.88 -56.59
C LEU A 142 -10.21 14.94 -56.06
N GLU A 143 -9.99 16.06 -56.76
CA GLU A 143 -9.17 17.19 -56.26
C GLU A 143 -9.74 17.77 -54.96
N ASN A 144 -11.06 17.97 -54.89
CA ASN A 144 -11.70 18.43 -53.65
C ASN A 144 -11.57 17.41 -52.50
N THR A 145 -11.60 16.12 -52.83
CA THR A 145 -11.45 15.04 -51.84
C THR A 145 -10.02 15.00 -51.31
N VAL A 146 -9.02 15.04 -52.20
CA VAL A 146 -7.59 15.12 -51.85
C VAL A 146 -7.33 16.34 -50.97
N SER A 147 -7.81 17.53 -51.34
CA SER A 147 -7.63 18.74 -50.53
C SER A 147 -8.24 18.62 -49.13
N THR A 148 -9.41 17.97 -49.01
CA THR A 148 -10.03 17.69 -47.70
C THR A 148 -9.21 16.70 -46.88
N ASP A 149 -8.70 15.65 -47.52
CA ASP A 149 -7.89 14.63 -46.85
C ASP A 149 -6.49 15.13 -46.46
N GLU A 150 -5.91 16.08 -47.21
CA GLU A 150 -4.71 16.82 -46.82
C GLU A 150 -4.95 17.63 -45.53
N ALA A 151 -6.07 18.33 -45.43
CA ALA A 151 -6.44 19.07 -44.21
C ALA A 151 -6.62 18.11 -43.02
N ASN A 152 -7.37 17.01 -43.21
CA ASN A 152 -7.57 15.99 -42.19
C ASN A 152 -6.25 15.33 -41.73
N LEU A 153 -5.33 15.10 -42.66
CA LEU A 153 -4.01 14.56 -42.35
C LEU A 153 -3.17 15.55 -41.52
N ASN A 154 -3.22 16.84 -41.87
CA ASN A 154 -2.51 17.87 -41.10
C ASN A 154 -3.03 17.96 -39.66
N ASP A 155 -4.35 17.90 -39.47
CA ASP A 155 -4.96 17.84 -38.13
C ASP A 155 -4.56 16.56 -37.38
N ALA A 156 -4.54 15.41 -38.07
CA ALA A 156 -4.12 14.15 -37.47
C ALA A 156 -2.64 14.17 -37.05
N LYS A 157 -1.75 14.75 -37.87
CA LYS A 157 -0.33 14.96 -37.56
C LYS A 157 -0.15 15.85 -36.33
N ALA A 158 -0.85 16.99 -36.27
CA ALA A 158 -0.78 17.90 -35.13
C ALA A 158 -1.25 17.22 -33.83
N ASN A 159 -2.34 16.43 -33.91
CA ASN A 159 -2.84 15.68 -32.76
C ASN A 159 -1.89 14.56 -32.29
N ALA A 160 -1.25 13.84 -33.22
CA ALA A 160 -0.27 12.81 -32.89
C ALA A 160 0.99 13.41 -32.26
N GLN A 161 1.51 14.50 -32.81
CA GLN A 161 2.64 15.23 -32.25
C GLN A 161 2.34 15.75 -30.84
N LYS A 162 1.14 16.29 -30.62
CA LYS A 162 0.71 16.74 -29.29
C LYS A 162 0.63 15.58 -28.30
N ALA A 163 0.03 14.46 -28.68
CA ALA A 163 -0.08 13.29 -27.80
C ALA A 163 1.30 12.69 -27.47
N GLU A 164 2.22 12.70 -28.42
CA GLU A 164 3.62 12.31 -28.20
C GLU A 164 4.33 13.27 -27.23
N GLN A 165 4.16 14.58 -27.41
CA GLN A 165 4.72 15.58 -26.51
C GLN A 165 4.16 15.44 -25.10
N ASP A 166 2.84 15.27 -24.95
CA ASP A 166 2.18 15.06 -23.67
C ASP A 166 2.69 13.78 -22.97
N TYR A 167 2.87 12.68 -23.71
CA TYR A 167 3.45 11.46 -23.20
C TYR A 167 4.90 11.65 -22.74
N ASN A 168 5.74 12.30 -23.57
CA ASN A 168 7.15 12.53 -23.24
C ASN A 168 7.32 13.45 -22.02
N ASN A 169 6.52 14.52 -21.93
CA ASN A 169 6.49 15.42 -20.78
C ASN A 169 6.13 14.65 -19.50
N TYR A 170 5.07 13.83 -19.56
CA TYR A 170 4.66 13.01 -18.44
C TYR A 170 5.73 12.00 -18.02
N MET A 171 6.41 11.38 -18.99
CA MET A 171 7.50 10.43 -18.73
C MET A 171 8.70 11.09 -18.06
N GLU A 172 9.10 12.29 -18.49
CA GLU A 172 10.18 13.05 -17.85
C GLU A 172 9.84 13.46 -16.41
N GLU A 173 8.62 13.94 -16.18
CA GLU A 173 8.14 14.21 -14.82
C GLU A 173 8.09 12.93 -13.95
N SER A 174 7.63 11.82 -14.53
CA SER A 174 7.50 10.56 -13.79
C SER A 174 8.86 9.92 -13.49
N LYS A 175 9.84 10.04 -14.38
CA LYS A 175 11.22 9.56 -14.14
C LYS A 175 11.89 10.21 -12.95
N THR A 176 11.55 11.47 -12.65
CA THR A 176 12.12 12.18 -11.50
C THR A 176 11.30 11.92 -10.23
N LYS A 177 9.96 12.00 -10.32
CA LYS A 177 9.07 11.85 -9.17
C LYS A 177 8.99 10.41 -8.66
N PHE A 178 8.88 9.42 -9.55
CA PHE A 178 8.60 8.05 -9.15
C PHE A 178 9.74 7.39 -8.38
N PRO A 179 11.01 7.40 -8.84
CA PRO A 179 12.09 6.75 -8.11
C PRO A 179 12.38 7.43 -6.77
N ALA A 180 12.33 8.76 -6.72
CA ALA A 180 12.52 9.51 -5.48
C ALA A 180 11.44 9.17 -4.46
N LEU A 181 10.16 9.24 -4.86
CA LEU A 181 9.02 8.87 -4.01
C LEU A 181 9.15 7.41 -3.54
N PHE A 182 9.48 6.49 -4.45
CA PHE A 182 9.58 5.07 -4.13
C PHE A 182 10.70 4.77 -3.13
N VAL A 183 11.89 5.32 -3.37
CA VAL A 183 13.06 5.11 -2.50
C VAL A 183 12.82 5.73 -1.13
N ASP A 184 12.35 6.99 -1.07
CA ASP A 184 12.12 7.68 0.19
C ASP A 184 11.07 6.97 1.05
N LYS A 185 9.97 6.54 0.44
CA LYS A 185 8.89 5.83 1.14
C LYS A 185 9.32 4.43 1.57
N THR A 186 10.10 3.72 0.75
CA THR A 186 10.65 2.40 1.11
C THR A 186 11.68 2.51 2.24
N ILE A 187 12.56 3.50 2.21
CA ILE A 187 13.51 3.76 3.30
C ILE A 187 12.75 4.09 4.59
N SER A 188 11.73 4.95 4.50
CA SER A 188 10.86 5.27 5.64
C SER A 188 10.17 4.01 6.19
N LEU A 189 9.67 3.14 5.31
CA LEU A 189 9.05 1.86 5.66
C LEU A 189 10.01 0.97 6.45
N VAL A 190 11.20 0.73 5.91
CA VAL A 190 12.21 -0.12 6.55
C VAL A 190 12.63 0.45 7.91
N ARG A 191 12.81 1.77 8.01
CA ARG A 191 13.17 2.44 9.28
C ARG A 191 12.07 2.30 10.33
N LYS A 192 10.81 2.52 9.97
CA LYS A 192 9.68 2.37 10.89
C LYS A 192 9.52 0.92 11.36
N LEU A 193 9.67 -0.06 10.46
CA LEU A 193 9.67 -1.49 10.83
C LEU A 193 10.82 -1.85 11.78
N GLN A 194 12.03 -1.34 11.51
CA GLN A 194 13.18 -1.58 12.38
C GLN A 194 12.98 -0.97 13.77
N ALA A 195 12.53 0.28 13.86
CA ALA A 195 12.24 0.94 15.13
C ALA A 195 11.14 0.21 15.91
N SER A 196 10.12 -0.27 15.19
CA SER A 196 9.03 -1.05 15.77
C SER A 196 9.53 -2.40 16.32
N SER A 197 10.37 -3.12 15.58
CA SER A 197 11.00 -4.36 16.05
C SER A 197 11.87 -4.14 17.29
N GLN A 198 12.66 -3.06 17.32
CA GLN A 198 13.47 -2.69 18.48
C GLN A 198 12.58 -2.39 19.70
N LYS A 199 11.53 -1.60 19.54
CA LYS A 199 10.57 -1.31 20.62
C LYS A 199 9.86 -2.57 21.10
N ASN A 200 9.52 -3.49 20.21
CA ASN A 200 8.92 -4.77 20.57
C ASN A 200 9.86 -5.61 21.46
N ASN A 201 11.15 -5.70 21.09
CA ASN A 201 12.15 -6.41 21.89
C ASN A 201 12.37 -5.75 23.27
N GLN A 202 12.35 -4.42 23.33
CA GLN A 202 12.43 -3.68 24.60
C GLN A 202 11.23 -3.98 25.48
N ILE A 203 10.01 -3.95 24.94
CA ILE A 203 8.79 -4.30 25.67
C ILE A 203 8.85 -5.76 26.15
N GLY A 204 9.24 -6.71 25.28
CA GLY A 204 9.42 -8.11 25.66
C GLY A 204 10.41 -8.30 26.79
N SER A 205 11.52 -7.55 26.78
CA SER A 205 12.51 -7.57 27.86
C SER A 205 11.94 -7.04 29.18
N LYS A 206 11.18 -5.94 29.14
CA LYS A 206 10.47 -5.41 30.32
C LYS A 206 9.47 -6.41 30.89
N ILE A 207 8.71 -7.09 30.02
CA ILE A 207 7.76 -8.14 30.45
C ILE A 207 8.51 -9.27 31.14
N LEU A 208 9.63 -9.72 30.56
CA LEU A 208 10.44 -10.81 31.14
C LEU A 208 11.02 -10.42 32.50
N GLU A 209 11.58 -9.21 32.64
CA GLU A 209 12.14 -8.69 33.88
C GLU A 209 11.08 -8.59 34.99
N VAL A 210 9.87 -8.16 34.65
CA VAL A 210 8.75 -8.13 35.60
C VAL A 210 8.25 -9.53 35.91
N ALA A 211 8.18 -10.42 34.91
CA ALA A 211 7.71 -11.80 35.10
C ALA A 211 8.65 -12.64 35.97
N GLN A 212 9.96 -12.37 35.96
CA GLN A 212 10.92 -13.02 36.85
C GLN A 212 10.63 -12.75 38.33
N GLN A 213 9.91 -11.68 38.66
CA GLN A 213 9.51 -11.37 40.04
C GLN A 213 8.36 -12.27 40.53
N PHE A 214 7.75 -13.10 39.67
CA PHE A 214 6.81 -14.14 40.11
C PHE A 214 7.48 -15.39 40.71
N HIS A 215 8.81 -15.53 40.67
CA HIS A 215 9.49 -16.73 41.17
C HIS A 215 9.70 -16.79 42.68
N ASP A 216 9.72 -15.64 43.36
CA ASP A 216 9.97 -15.56 44.80
C ASP A 216 8.76 -14.95 45.52
N PHE A 217 7.74 -15.76 45.80
CA PHE A 217 6.66 -15.36 46.71
C PHE A 217 6.56 -16.34 47.88
N ASP A 218 6.61 -15.81 49.09
CA ASP A 218 6.41 -16.57 50.32
C ASP A 218 4.92 -16.51 50.66
N ASP A 219 4.12 -17.44 50.12
CA ASP A 219 2.68 -17.49 50.42
C ASP A 219 2.48 -17.89 51.90
N PRO A 220 1.99 -16.97 52.77
CA PRO A 220 1.78 -17.24 54.18
C PRO A 220 0.76 -18.37 54.39
N SER A 221 -0.16 -18.55 53.44
CA SER A 221 -1.15 -19.63 53.42
C SER A 221 -0.49 -20.98 53.19
N SER A 222 0.56 -21.03 52.35
CA SER A 222 1.33 -22.26 52.12
C SER A 222 2.11 -22.67 53.37
N LYS A 223 2.64 -21.71 54.12
CA LYS A 223 3.31 -21.94 55.40
C LYS A 223 2.31 -22.44 56.45
N ALA A 224 1.18 -21.75 56.61
CA ALA A 224 0.12 -22.17 57.52
C ALA A 224 -0.47 -23.54 57.14
N LEU A 225 -0.56 -23.86 55.85
CA LEU A 225 -0.96 -25.18 55.35
C LEU A 225 0.11 -26.24 55.64
N ARG A 226 1.40 -25.96 55.42
CA ARG A 226 2.50 -26.86 55.80
C ARG A 226 2.51 -27.13 57.29
N ASP A 227 2.43 -26.10 58.12
CA ASP A 227 2.41 -26.21 59.57
C ASP A 227 1.20 -27.05 60.04
N ARG A 228 0.03 -26.84 59.42
CA ARG A 228 -1.17 -27.67 59.67
C ARG A 228 -1.00 -29.13 59.21
N LEU A 229 -0.35 -29.36 58.08
CA LEU A 229 -0.09 -30.70 57.55
C LEU A 229 0.90 -31.47 58.42
N GLU A 230 1.95 -30.78 58.90
CA GLU A 230 2.93 -31.31 59.85
C GLU A 230 2.26 -31.65 61.19
N LEU A 231 1.44 -30.74 61.72
CA LEU A 231 0.67 -30.99 62.94
C LEU A 231 -0.24 -32.20 62.78
N TRP A 232 -0.94 -32.32 61.65
CA TRP A 232 -1.82 -33.45 61.37
C TRP A 232 -1.04 -34.77 61.29
N ASN A 233 0.12 -34.80 60.61
CA ASN A 233 0.99 -35.96 60.55
C ASN A 233 1.56 -36.37 61.93
N GLN A 234 1.82 -35.41 62.81
CA GLN A 234 2.28 -35.68 64.19
C GLN A 234 1.16 -36.22 65.09
N THR A 235 -0.10 -35.85 64.83
CA THR A 235 -1.26 -36.30 65.61
C THR A 235 -1.94 -37.57 65.10
N THR A 236 -1.56 -38.09 63.92
CA THR A 236 -2.19 -39.27 63.30
C THR A 236 -1.30 -40.53 63.35
N VAL A 237 -0.42 -40.62 64.35
CA VAL A 237 0.29 -41.87 64.75
C VAL A 237 -0.25 -42.35 66.09
#